data_AF-A0A371BRH7-F1
#
_entry.id   AF-A0A371BRH7-F1
#
_cell.length_a   1.000
_cell.length_b   1.000
_cell.length_c   1.000
_cell.angle_alpha   90.00
_cell.angle_beta   90.00
_cell.angle_gamma   90.00
#
_symmetry.space_group_name_H-M   'P 1'
#
loop_
_entity.id
_entity.type
_entity.pdbx_description
1 polymer ?
#
loop_
_entity_poly.entity_id
_entity_poly.type
_entity_poly.pdbx_seq_one_letter_code
_entity_poly.pdbx_strand_id
1 'polypeptide(L)'
;MSRHQLTPSHTEQGSSGGGKLRPSGAGQPGIFSPGEASPGDSADSWLPEGSDDVLLVTSSAFLRAEVERIVAAAGAHLRVAADAAGASRHWDGAGAVLVGSDIRELPPRRRAPAVLVGLDGEGDSLWHLAAALGAERVAVLPDAAAWLADHLSRSKSPGPGGLVLGVTGGCGGAGATTAAVWIAQAAAGLGVRVLLVDGDPWGGGLELAIAAEENPGLRWPDLAEARGSIDPAQLSDSLPIAGGFSFLSWPASRDQPAPVAAATTVGVLDAARRGYELVVVDIGRRTEPLQAFAWDCDRILLVVPAQLKAAVAAVRLLQEFPPVEAALLVRGKPGAALDGSLLSEAIGLPVQGRVPELRIVAAATESGRLLDLGKRRGVRHFAASVLDLLGDDMPVGGPA
;
A
#
# COMPACT_ATOMS: atom_id res chain seq x y z
N MET A 1 -42.78 -27.61 -39.36
CA MET A 1 -44.17 -27.11 -39.52
C MET A 1 -44.24 -25.66 -39.07
N SER A 2 -45.29 -24.95 -39.50
CA SER A 2 -45.68 -23.54 -39.25
C SER A 2 -45.05 -22.84 -38.03
N ARG A 3 -44.45 -21.64 -38.18
CA ARG A 3 -45.12 -20.32 -38.36
C ARG A 3 -46.09 -19.96 -37.22
N HIS A 4 -45.77 -18.90 -36.49
CA HIS A 4 -46.60 -17.69 -36.50
C HIS A 4 -45.75 -16.43 -36.25
N GLN A 5 -45.97 -15.39 -37.06
CA GLN A 5 -45.58 -14.00 -36.78
C GLN A 5 -46.80 -13.29 -36.17
N LEU A 6 -46.59 -12.14 -35.50
CA LEU A 6 -47.44 -10.94 -35.65
C LEU A 6 -46.89 -9.72 -34.86
N THR A 7 -46.57 -8.67 -35.60
CA THR A 7 -46.58 -7.24 -35.19
C THR A 7 -47.61 -6.55 -36.11
N PRO A 8 -48.31 -5.47 -35.69
CA PRO A 8 -47.85 -4.12 -36.09
C PRO A 8 -48.30 -2.88 -35.24
N SER A 9 -47.36 -1.94 -35.04
CA SER A 9 -47.39 -0.46 -35.21
C SER A 9 -48.60 0.50 -34.89
N HIS A 10 -48.21 1.74 -34.51
CA HIS A 10 -48.94 3.06 -34.52
C HIS A 10 -50.01 3.29 -33.42
N THR A 11 -50.37 4.52 -32.98
CA THR A 11 -50.23 5.93 -33.48
C THR A 11 -49.81 6.90 -32.33
N GLU A 12 -49.09 8.03 -32.53
CA GLU A 12 -49.54 9.45 -32.70
C GLU A 12 -50.48 10.06 -31.61
N GLN A 13 -50.48 11.37 -31.22
CA GLN A 13 -49.71 12.59 -31.57
C GLN A 13 -49.91 13.72 -30.49
N GLY A 14 -49.09 14.79 -30.50
CA GLY A 14 -49.32 16.09 -29.79
C GLY A 14 -48.97 16.14 -28.27
N SER A 15 -48.87 17.28 -27.56
CA SER A 15 -48.84 18.74 -27.88
C SER A 15 -48.62 19.55 -26.57
N SER A 16 -48.19 20.82 -26.47
CA SER A 16 -47.50 21.77 -27.39
C SER A 16 -47.12 23.09 -26.65
N GLY A 17 -45.92 23.66 -26.88
CA GLY A 17 -45.48 25.00 -26.38
C GLY A 17 -44.70 24.99 -25.05
N GLY A 18 -43.86 25.97 -24.68
CA GLY A 18 -43.34 27.19 -25.34
C GLY A 18 -42.44 27.94 -24.32
N GLY A 19 -41.49 28.84 -24.64
CA GLY A 19 -41.10 29.48 -25.90
C GLY A 19 -40.84 30.98 -25.69
N LYS A 20 -39.57 31.44 -25.67
CA LYS A 20 -39.17 32.87 -25.76
C LYS A 20 -37.69 33.05 -26.12
N LEU A 21 -37.33 34.20 -26.67
CA LEU A 21 -36.04 34.50 -27.32
C LEU A 21 -35.21 35.60 -26.61
N ARG A 22 -33.99 35.82 -27.13
CA ARG A 22 -32.98 36.85 -26.77
C ARG A 22 -33.49 38.30 -26.99
N PRO A 23 -32.78 39.33 -26.48
CA PRO A 23 -31.59 39.93 -27.14
C PRO A 23 -30.33 39.77 -26.26
N SER A 24 -29.09 39.53 -26.73
CA SER A 24 -28.24 40.20 -27.72
C SER A 24 -27.69 41.57 -27.29
N GLY A 25 -26.40 41.60 -26.93
CA GLY A 25 -25.57 42.81 -26.80
C GLY A 25 -24.16 42.47 -27.27
N ALA A 26 -23.51 43.37 -28.01
CA ALA A 26 -22.21 43.13 -28.62
C ALA A 26 -21.22 44.25 -28.26
N GLY A 27 -19.95 43.89 -28.08
CA GLY A 27 -18.82 44.80 -27.92
C GLY A 27 -17.63 44.26 -28.70
N GLN A 28 -16.91 45.13 -29.42
CA GLN A 28 -15.80 44.77 -30.29
C GLN A 28 -14.44 44.77 -29.55
N PRO A 29 -13.41 44.08 -30.09
CA PRO A 29 -12.14 43.88 -29.38
C PRO A 29 -11.25 45.12 -29.37
N GLY A 30 -10.59 45.36 -28.24
CA GLY A 30 -9.50 46.34 -28.13
C GLY A 30 -8.17 45.73 -28.56
N ILE A 31 -7.47 46.38 -29.49
CA ILE A 31 -6.09 46.05 -29.87
C ILE A 31 -5.15 46.76 -28.89
N PHE A 32 -4.19 46.03 -28.31
CA PHE A 32 -3.03 46.59 -27.63
C PHE A 32 -1.76 45.85 -28.07
N SER A 33 -0.72 46.61 -28.38
CA SER A 33 0.60 46.09 -28.76
C SER A 33 1.40 45.62 -27.54
N PRO A 34 2.36 44.69 -27.70
CA PRO A 34 3.19 44.22 -26.59
C PRO A 34 4.11 45.33 -26.07
N GLY A 35 4.11 45.52 -24.75
CA GLY A 35 5.13 46.28 -24.02
C GLY A 35 6.08 45.31 -23.31
N GLU A 36 7.37 45.65 -23.24
CA GLU A 36 8.38 44.84 -22.59
C GLU A 36 8.18 44.80 -21.06
N ALA A 37 8.36 43.62 -20.46
CA ALA A 37 8.38 43.43 -19.01
C ALA A 37 9.64 42.63 -18.63
N SER A 38 10.53 43.25 -17.86
CA SER A 38 11.74 42.62 -17.34
C SER A 38 11.43 41.51 -16.32
N PRO A 39 12.27 40.47 -16.20
CA PRO A 39 12.05 39.40 -15.23
C PRO A 39 12.24 39.89 -13.79
N GLY A 40 11.32 39.52 -12.91
CA GLY A 40 11.38 39.76 -11.47
C GLY A 40 10.44 38.80 -10.72
N ASP A 41 10.94 38.29 -9.59
CA ASP A 41 10.25 37.47 -8.58
C ASP A 41 9.37 36.31 -9.09
N SER A 42 10.04 35.21 -9.45
CA SER A 42 9.46 33.88 -9.38
C SER A 42 9.19 33.51 -7.91
N ALA A 43 8.01 33.85 -7.39
CA ALA A 43 7.58 33.49 -6.05
C ALA A 43 7.50 31.96 -5.88
N ASP A 44 7.90 31.48 -4.68
CA ASP A 44 8.17 30.06 -4.37
C ASP A 44 7.11 29.07 -4.88
N SER A 45 7.49 28.25 -5.86
CA SER A 45 6.79 27.00 -6.15
C SER A 45 7.14 25.98 -5.07
N TRP A 46 6.38 25.98 -3.97
CA TRP A 46 6.48 24.95 -2.92
C TRP A 46 6.00 23.59 -3.46
N LEU A 47 6.91 22.90 -4.15
CA LEU A 47 6.86 21.48 -4.41
C LEU A 47 7.77 20.81 -3.37
N PRO A 48 7.31 19.77 -2.64
CA PRO A 48 8.22 18.98 -1.83
C PRO A 48 9.19 18.22 -2.75
N GLU A 49 10.50 18.45 -2.56
CA GLU A 49 11.55 17.71 -3.26
C GLU A 49 11.45 16.22 -2.90
N GLY A 50 11.35 15.36 -3.92
CA GLY A 50 10.95 13.96 -3.74
C GLY A 50 12.07 13.02 -3.31
N SER A 51 11.92 12.42 -2.12
CA SER A 51 12.26 11.03 -1.75
C SER A 51 13.68 10.45 -1.91
N ASP A 52 14.63 11.09 -2.58
CA ASP A 52 15.99 10.55 -2.81
C ASP A 52 17.00 10.87 -1.67
N ASP A 53 16.57 11.63 -0.66
CA ASP A 53 17.37 11.97 0.51
C ASP A 53 17.37 10.86 1.56
N VAL A 54 18.57 10.38 1.90
CA VAL A 54 18.86 9.60 3.10
C VAL A 54 19.08 10.57 4.26
N LEU A 55 18.33 10.40 5.36
CA LEU A 55 18.49 11.23 6.56
C LEU A 55 19.38 10.50 7.57
N LEU A 56 20.54 11.07 7.89
CA LEU A 56 21.37 10.63 9.01
C LEU A 56 21.14 11.53 10.23
N VAL A 57 20.82 10.91 11.36
CA VAL A 57 20.69 11.56 12.67
C VAL A 57 21.89 11.17 13.53
N THR A 58 22.88 12.04 13.67
CA THR A 58 24.05 11.85 14.54
C THR A 58 24.75 13.18 14.84
N SER A 59 25.23 13.34 16.08
CA SER A 59 26.22 14.34 16.47
C SER A 59 27.66 13.82 16.33
N SER A 60 27.87 12.53 16.07
CA SER A 60 29.19 11.93 15.86
C SER A 60 29.75 12.26 14.47
N ALA A 61 30.74 13.16 14.44
CA ALA A 61 31.46 13.52 13.22
C ALA A 61 32.16 12.32 12.54
N PHE A 62 32.50 11.28 13.29
CA PHE A 62 33.11 10.05 12.74
C PHE A 62 32.06 9.18 12.04
N LEU A 63 30.92 8.89 12.69
CA LEU A 63 29.81 8.16 12.05
C LEU A 63 29.31 8.89 10.81
N ARG A 64 29.21 10.23 10.88
CA ARG A 64 28.92 11.05 9.71
C ARG A 64 29.90 10.79 8.57
N ALA A 65 31.22 10.89 8.81
CA ALA A 65 32.21 10.71 7.75
C ALA A 65 32.15 9.31 7.12
N GLU A 66 31.93 8.26 7.92
CA GLU A 66 31.79 6.89 7.41
C GLU A 66 30.51 6.71 6.56
N VAL A 67 29.37 7.19 7.07
CA VAL A 67 28.07 7.13 6.36
C VAL A 67 28.08 7.99 5.09
N GLU A 68 28.71 9.17 5.10
CA GLU A 68 28.82 10.07 3.95
C GLU A 68 29.56 9.40 2.77
N ARG A 69 30.58 8.57 3.05
CA ARG A 69 31.24 7.72 2.04
C ARG A 69 30.34 6.60 1.51
N ILE A 70 29.53 5.98 2.38
CA ILE A 70 28.65 4.85 2.04
C ILE A 70 27.45 5.31 1.20
N VAL A 71 26.81 6.42 1.59
CA VAL A 71 25.67 7.02 0.88
C VAL A 71 26.10 7.54 -0.49
N ALA A 72 27.30 8.14 -0.60
CA ALA A 72 27.89 8.52 -1.88
C ALA A 72 28.18 7.29 -2.78
N ALA A 73 28.61 6.16 -2.20
CA ALA A 73 28.83 4.91 -2.95
C ALA A 73 27.52 4.25 -3.43
N ALA A 74 26.44 4.37 -2.66
CA ALA A 74 25.07 4.04 -3.10
C ALA A 74 24.51 5.05 -4.12
N GLY A 75 25.14 6.23 -4.25
CA GLY A 75 24.74 7.31 -5.14
C GLY A 75 23.42 7.98 -4.73
N ALA A 76 23.16 8.09 -3.44
CA ALA A 76 22.01 8.84 -2.88
C ALA A 76 22.48 10.15 -2.24
N HIS A 77 21.55 11.05 -1.92
CA HIS A 77 21.85 12.30 -1.23
C HIS A 77 21.80 12.12 0.29
N LEU A 78 22.71 12.78 1.03
CA LEU A 78 22.77 12.68 2.49
C LEU A 78 22.37 13.99 3.17
N ARG A 79 21.23 14.01 3.84
CA ARG A 79 20.82 15.07 4.77
C ARG A 79 21.24 14.68 6.18
N VAL A 80 21.88 15.58 6.92
CA VAL A 80 22.37 15.31 8.29
C VAL A 80 21.66 16.19 9.31
N ALA A 81 21.19 15.57 10.40
CA ALA A 81 20.69 16.24 11.60
C ALA A 81 21.51 15.82 12.82
N ALA A 82 21.78 16.74 13.75
CA ALA A 82 22.53 16.45 14.97
C ALA A 82 21.72 15.65 16.01
N ASP A 83 20.39 15.82 16.00
CA ASP A 83 19.46 15.32 17.00
C ASP A 83 18.04 15.06 16.40
N ALA A 84 17.15 14.50 17.21
CA ALA A 84 15.76 14.23 16.83
C ALA A 84 14.96 15.51 16.49
N ALA A 85 15.26 16.67 17.07
CA ALA A 85 14.54 17.91 16.80
C ALA A 85 14.84 18.46 15.40
N GLY A 86 16.10 18.41 14.97
CA GLY A 86 16.51 18.71 13.60
C GLY A 86 16.01 17.67 12.58
N ALA A 87 16.00 16.39 12.97
CA ALA A 87 15.51 15.30 12.14
C ALA A 87 13.98 15.34 11.90
N SER A 88 13.21 15.81 12.91
CA SER A 88 11.73 15.78 12.93
C SER A 88 11.04 16.39 11.70
N ARG A 89 11.69 17.33 11.00
CA ARG A 89 11.17 18.01 9.80
C ARG A 89 11.36 17.23 8.49
N HIS A 90 12.31 16.29 8.46
CA HIS A 90 12.74 15.59 7.26
C HIS A 90 12.42 14.10 7.30
N TRP A 91 12.19 13.54 8.48
CA TRP A 91 12.04 12.10 8.71
C TRP A 91 10.98 11.43 7.84
N ASP A 92 9.76 11.98 7.76
CA ASP A 92 8.66 11.36 6.99
C ASP A 92 8.81 11.49 5.46
N GLY A 93 9.77 12.30 4.99
CA GLY A 93 10.07 12.48 3.56
C GLY A 93 11.39 11.85 3.10
N ALA A 94 12.15 11.24 4.01
CA ALA A 94 13.42 10.60 3.70
C ALA A 94 13.20 9.16 3.18
N GLY A 95 13.87 8.77 2.10
CA GLY A 95 13.79 7.42 1.53
C GLY A 95 14.38 6.33 2.44
N ALA A 96 15.30 6.73 3.33
CA ALA A 96 15.80 5.91 4.42
C ALA A 96 16.26 6.79 5.59
N VAL A 97 16.13 6.30 6.83
CA VAL A 97 16.67 6.99 8.02
C VAL A 97 17.75 6.17 8.69
N LEU A 98 18.89 6.81 8.92
CA LEU A 98 20.05 6.27 9.61
C LEU A 98 20.19 6.99 10.95
N VAL A 99 20.39 6.23 12.03
CA VAL A 99 20.45 6.75 13.40
C VAL A 99 21.80 6.38 14.00
N GLY A 100 22.60 7.35 14.43
CA GLY A 100 23.91 7.09 15.04
C GLY A 100 23.81 6.44 16.42
N SER A 101 24.83 5.66 16.80
CA SER A 101 24.98 5.03 18.12
C SER A 101 25.06 6.03 19.29
N ASP A 102 25.14 7.33 19.01
CA ASP A 102 25.11 8.43 19.96
C ASP A 102 23.68 8.92 20.28
N ILE A 103 22.69 8.65 19.42
CA ILE A 103 21.29 9.09 19.58
C ILE A 103 20.56 8.24 20.63
N ARG A 104 19.76 8.87 21.49
CA ARG A 104 19.04 8.22 22.61
C ARG A 104 17.53 8.36 22.58
N GLU A 105 16.99 9.20 21.69
CA GLU A 105 15.57 9.47 21.53
C GLU A 105 15.27 9.72 20.04
N LEU A 106 14.09 9.32 19.56
CA LEU A 106 13.63 9.56 18.18
C LEU A 106 12.35 10.42 18.16
N PRO A 107 12.01 11.07 17.03
CA PRO A 107 10.75 11.80 16.89
C PRO A 107 9.53 10.89 17.11
N PRO A 108 8.51 11.32 17.87
CA PRO A 108 7.37 10.47 18.18
C PRO A 108 6.47 10.26 16.94
N ARG A 109 6.36 8.98 16.51
CA ARG A 109 5.54 8.47 15.38
C ARG A 109 5.98 9.00 14.01
N ARG A 110 6.54 8.11 13.18
CA ARG A 110 7.11 8.42 11.86
C ARG A 110 7.01 7.23 10.91
N ARG A 111 6.81 7.47 9.60
CA ARG A 111 6.69 6.40 8.57
C ARG A 111 8.01 5.65 8.30
N ALA A 112 9.14 6.35 8.31
CA ALA A 112 10.36 5.86 7.65
C ALA A 112 11.16 4.83 8.48
N PRO A 113 11.65 3.73 7.86
CA PRO A 113 12.41 2.69 8.52
C PRO A 113 13.77 3.20 9.02
N ALA A 114 14.11 2.84 10.26
CA ALA A 114 15.31 3.32 10.93
C ALA A 114 16.38 2.22 11.04
N VAL A 115 17.57 2.47 10.50
CA VAL A 115 18.77 1.64 10.70
C VAL A 115 19.65 2.29 11.75
N LEU A 116 19.96 1.59 12.85
CA LEU A 116 20.97 2.05 13.80
C LEU A 116 22.37 1.81 13.21
N VAL A 117 23.20 2.85 13.14
CA VAL A 117 24.56 2.80 12.64
C VAL A 117 25.53 3.07 13.80
N GLY A 118 26.37 2.08 14.10
CA GLY A 118 27.40 2.14 15.13
C GLY A 118 28.78 1.80 14.59
N LEU A 119 29.76 1.75 15.48
CA LEU A 119 31.15 1.41 15.21
C LEU A 119 31.52 0.06 15.83
N ASP A 120 32.51 -0.60 15.24
CA ASP A 120 33.16 -1.75 15.88
C ASP A 120 33.69 -1.36 17.27
N GLY A 121 33.58 -2.29 18.22
CA GLY A 121 33.84 -2.09 19.64
C GLY A 121 32.65 -1.65 20.50
N GLU A 122 31.52 -1.21 19.94
CA GLU A 122 30.32 -0.82 20.73
C GLU A 122 29.48 -2.03 21.21
N GLY A 123 29.66 -3.20 20.58
CA GLY A 123 29.16 -4.51 21.04
C GLY A 123 27.64 -4.61 21.25
N ASP A 124 27.23 -5.43 22.23
CA ASP A 124 25.82 -5.72 22.52
C ASP A 124 24.98 -4.48 22.88
N SER A 125 25.62 -3.34 23.18
CA SER A 125 24.90 -2.09 23.50
C SER A 125 24.12 -1.56 22.29
N LEU A 126 24.59 -1.79 21.07
CA LEU A 126 23.90 -1.40 19.83
C LEU A 126 22.57 -2.13 19.66
N TRP A 127 22.52 -3.43 19.93
CA TRP A 127 21.28 -4.21 19.80
C TRP A 127 20.23 -3.81 20.84
N HIS A 128 20.67 -3.51 22.08
CA HIS A 128 19.79 -2.97 23.12
C HIS A 128 19.29 -1.55 22.75
N LEU A 129 20.16 -0.71 22.19
CA LEU A 129 19.78 0.64 21.74
C LEU A 129 18.79 0.57 20.56
N ALA A 130 19.03 -0.30 19.58
CA ALA A 130 18.13 -0.50 18.45
C ALA A 130 16.72 -0.93 18.91
N ALA A 131 16.66 -1.91 19.81
CA ALA A 131 15.39 -2.35 20.41
C ALA A 131 14.69 -1.24 21.23
N ALA A 132 15.45 -0.40 21.93
CA ALA A 132 14.90 0.73 22.71
C ALA A 132 14.39 1.89 21.82
N LEU A 133 15.01 2.11 20.66
CA LEU A 133 14.60 3.13 19.69
C LEU A 133 13.56 2.63 18.66
N GLY A 134 13.34 1.32 18.55
CA GLY A 134 12.53 0.72 17.49
C GLY A 134 13.24 0.70 16.12
N ALA A 135 14.56 0.73 16.10
CA ALA A 135 15.34 0.59 14.87
C ALA A 135 15.31 -0.87 14.38
N GLU A 136 15.04 -1.06 13.09
CA GLU A 136 14.72 -2.35 12.48
C GLU A 136 15.95 -3.22 12.27
N ARG A 137 17.10 -2.57 12.06
CA ARG A 137 18.35 -3.16 11.60
C ARG A 137 19.52 -2.43 12.24
N VAL A 138 20.65 -3.11 12.39
CA VAL A 138 21.90 -2.54 12.92
C VAL A 138 23.03 -2.71 11.91
N ALA A 139 23.73 -1.61 11.61
CA ALA A 139 24.94 -1.58 10.81
C ALA A 139 26.14 -1.23 11.69
N VAL A 140 27.04 -2.19 11.92
CA VAL A 140 28.31 -1.96 12.61
C VAL A 140 29.38 -1.63 11.57
N LEU A 141 29.92 -0.41 11.59
CA LEU A 141 30.92 0.05 10.63
C LEU A 141 32.35 -0.16 11.17
N PRO A 142 33.32 -0.54 10.31
CA PRO A 142 33.25 -0.56 8.85
C PRO A 142 32.61 -1.82 8.23
N ASP A 143 32.49 -2.93 8.96
CA ASP A 143 32.14 -4.25 8.39
C ASP A 143 30.81 -4.28 7.61
N ALA A 144 29.78 -3.62 8.14
CA ALA A 144 28.47 -3.53 7.49
C ALA A 144 28.40 -2.50 6.34
N ALA A 145 29.49 -1.82 5.97
CA ALA A 145 29.45 -0.73 4.98
C ALA A 145 28.94 -1.18 3.59
N ALA A 146 29.35 -2.35 3.11
CA ALA A 146 28.87 -2.89 1.84
C ALA A 146 27.38 -3.30 1.90
N TRP A 147 26.95 -3.88 3.01
CA TRP A 147 25.54 -4.19 3.27
C TRP A 147 24.68 -2.92 3.34
N LEU A 148 25.18 -1.86 3.98
CA LEU A 148 24.48 -0.59 4.09
C LEU A 148 24.37 0.11 2.73
N ALA A 149 25.41 0.08 1.90
CA ALA A 149 25.34 0.58 0.52
C ALA A 149 24.30 -0.17 -0.33
N ASP A 150 24.25 -1.50 -0.25
CA ASP A 150 23.28 -2.36 -0.95
C ASP A 150 21.85 -2.21 -0.39
N HIS A 151 21.69 -1.99 0.92
CA HIS A 151 20.40 -1.62 1.52
C HIS A 151 19.92 -0.26 1.00
N LEU A 152 20.75 0.79 1.09
CA LEU A 152 20.39 2.13 0.63
C LEU A 152 20.11 2.15 -0.88
N SER A 153 20.85 1.39 -1.68
CA SER A 153 20.63 1.29 -3.14
C SER A 153 19.28 0.66 -3.50
N ARG A 154 18.71 -0.17 -2.62
CA ARG A 154 17.34 -0.74 -2.76
C ARG A 154 16.26 0.10 -2.07
N SER A 155 16.63 0.86 -1.04
CA SER A 155 15.74 1.82 -0.36
C SER A 155 15.68 3.19 -1.04
N LYS A 156 16.43 3.40 -2.12
CA LYS A 156 16.12 4.43 -3.11
C LYS A 156 14.71 4.16 -3.65
N SER A 157 13.75 5.00 -3.28
CA SER A 157 12.44 5.01 -3.90
C SER A 157 12.60 5.22 -5.41
N PRO A 158 12.16 4.27 -6.26
CA PRO A 158 11.91 4.60 -7.65
C PRO A 158 10.87 5.73 -7.68
N GLY A 159 11.06 6.73 -8.55
CA GLY A 159 10.06 7.78 -8.79
C GLY A 159 8.67 7.16 -8.96
N PRO A 160 7.65 7.74 -8.31
CA PRO A 160 6.71 7.04 -7.44
C PRO A 160 6.21 5.70 -7.98
N GLY A 161 6.80 4.61 -7.45
CA GLY A 161 6.24 3.28 -7.59
C GLY A 161 4.85 3.16 -6.95
N GLY A 162 4.11 2.11 -7.32
CA GLY A 162 2.75 1.89 -6.84
C GLY A 162 2.66 1.69 -5.33
N LEU A 163 1.50 2.05 -4.77
CA LEU A 163 1.23 1.96 -3.34
C LEU A 163 1.14 0.49 -2.88
N VAL A 164 1.87 0.12 -1.82
CA VAL A 164 1.76 -1.20 -1.19
C VAL A 164 0.82 -1.13 0.02
N LEU A 165 -0.36 -1.73 -0.14
CA LEU A 165 -1.46 -1.72 0.83
C LEU A 165 -1.61 -3.09 1.49
N GLY A 166 -1.10 -3.22 2.71
CA GLY A 166 -1.36 -4.38 3.55
C GLY A 166 -2.80 -4.43 4.04
N VAL A 167 -3.39 -5.62 4.07
CA VAL A 167 -4.72 -5.89 4.63
C VAL A 167 -4.59 -7.10 5.54
N THR A 168 -4.99 -7.00 6.81
CA THR A 168 -5.00 -8.16 7.72
C THR A 168 -6.18 -8.13 8.67
N GLY A 169 -6.47 -9.23 9.36
CA GLY A 169 -7.60 -9.35 10.27
C GLY A 169 -7.20 -9.16 11.72
N GLY A 170 -7.93 -8.38 12.52
CA GLY A 170 -7.73 -8.33 13.97
C GLY A 170 -7.99 -9.69 14.66
N CYS A 171 -8.86 -10.51 14.07
CA CYS A 171 -9.16 -11.87 14.53
C CYS A 171 -9.29 -12.85 13.35
N GLY A 172 -9.23 -14.16 13.65
CA GLY A 172 -9.60 -15.19 12.67
C GLY A 172 -11.02 -14.97 12.14
N GLY A 173 -11.23 -15.19 10.84
CA GLY A 173 -12.52 -14.97 10.19
C GLY A 173 -12.99 -13.51 10.15
N ALA A 174 -12.11 -12.53 10.35
CA ALA A 174 -12.43 -11.10 10.27
C ALA A 174 -12.90 -10.65 8.87
N GLY A 175 -12.36 -11.26 7.80
CA GLY A 175 -12.64 -10.91 6.41
C GLY A 175 -11.55 -10.06 5.74
N ALA A 176 -10.27 -10.29 6.06
CA ALA A 176 -9.12 -9.64 5.42
C ALA A 176 -9.11 -9.89 3.91
N THR A 177 -9.03 -11.16 3.50
CA THR A 177 -9.14 -11.63 2.10
C THR A 177 -10.35 -11.05 1.37
N THR A 178 -11.49 -10.96 2.06
CA THR A 178 -12.72 -10.37 1.51
C THR A 178 -12.59 -8.87 1.26
N ALA A 179 -11.96 -8.12 2.17
CA ALA A 179 -11.67 -6.71 1.97
C ALA A 179 -10.63 -6.53 0.86
N ALA A 180 -9.53 -7.28 0.88
CA ALA A 180 -8.45 -7.21 -0.11
C ALA A 180 -8.95 -7.46 -1.55
N VAL A 181 -9.69 -8.56 -1.78
CA VAL A 181 -10.31 -8.88 -3.08
C VAL A 181 -11.25 -7.75 -3.55
N TRP A 182 -12.07 -7.17 -2.66
CA TRP A 182 -13.01 -6.11 -3.04
C TRP A 182 -12.35 -4.74 -3.25
N ILE A 183 -11.25 -4.43 -2.56
CA ILE A 183 -10.43 -3.23 -2.80
C ILE A 183 -9.75 -3.36 -4.16
N ALA A 184 -9.06 -4.49 -4.41
CA ALA A 184 -8.39 -4.77 -5.67
C ALA A 184 -9.35 -4.74 -6.87
N GLN A 185 -10.52 -5.39 -6.75
CA GLN A 185 -11.56 -5.38 -7.78
C GLN A 185 -12.10 -3.97 -8.06
N ALA A 186 -12.21 -3.11 -7.05
CA ALA A 186 -12.72 -1.76 -7.23
C ALA A 186 -11.68 -0.84 -7.89
N ALA A 187 -10.40 -0.93 -7.50
CA ALA A 187 -9.32 -0.15 -8.10
C ALA A 187 -9.10 -0.55 -9.57
N ALA A 188 -9.07 -1.85 -9.89
CA ALA A 188 -9.07 -2.33 -11.27
C ALA A 188 -10.31 -1.84 -12.05
N GLY A 189 -11.47 -1.76 -11.39
CA GLY A 189 -12.70 -1.18 -11.95
C GLY A 189 -12.65 0.33 -12.21
N LEU A 190 -11.62 1.04 -11.74
CA LEU A 190 -11.30 2.44 -12.06
C LEU A 190 -10.18 2.57 -13.12
N GLY A 191 -9.59 1.46 -13.56
CA GLY A 191 -8.50 1.44 -14.54
C GLY A 191 -7.08 1.38 -13.94
N VAL A 192 -6.94 1.37 -12.62
CA VAL A 192 -5.65 1.23 -11.93
C VAL A 192 -5.04 -0.14 -12.24
N ARG A 193 -3.74 -0.23 -12.55
CA ARG A 193 -3.05 -1.52 -12.63
C ARG A 193 -2.79 -2.07 -11.22
N VAL A 194 -3.56 -3.11 -10.85
CA VAL A 194 -3.54 -3.72 -9.52
C VAL A 194 -2.90 -5.10 -9.53
N LEU A 195 -2.08 -5.37 -8.51
CA LEU A 195 -1.70 -6.72 -8.08
C LEU A 195 -2.37 -7.05 -6.74
N LEU A 196 -2.92 -8.27 -6.61
CA LEU A 196 -3.37 -8.83 -5.34
C LEU A 196 -2.48 -10.00 -4.91
N VAL A 197 -1.76 -9.84 -3.80
CA VAL A 197 -0.81 -10.83 -3.26
C VAL A 197 -1.44 -11.58 -2.09
N ASP A 198 -1.44 -12.91 -2.17
CA ASP A 198 -1.77 -13.82 -1.08
C ASP A 198 -0.57 -13.94 -0.12
N GLY A 199 -0.69 -13.35 1.07
CA GLY A 199 0.36 -13.32 2.06
C GLY A 199 0.35 -14.50 3.03
N ASP A 200 -0.61 -15.44 2.98
CA ASP A 200 -0.73 -16.53 3.97
C ASP A 200 -0.37 -17.91 3.39
N PRO A 201 0.89 -18.38 3.52
CA PRO A 201 1.28 -19.75 3.15
C PRO A 201 0.56 -20.85 3.94
N TRP A 202 -0.25 -20.49 4.93
CA TRP A 202 -1.09 -21.41 5.71
C TRP A 202 -2.59 -21.20 5.45
N GLY A 203 -2.95 -20.37 4.47
CA GLY A 203 -4.30 -20.18 3.98
C GLY A 203 -4.79 -21.33 3.10
N GLY A 204 -5.99 -21.16 2.51
CA GLY A 204 -6.55 -22.10 1.54
C GLY A 204 -6.20 -21.79 0.08
N GLY A 205 -5.32 -20.81 -0.16
CA GLY A 205 -5.13 -20.15 -1.45
C GLY A 205 -6.21 -19.11 -1.74
N LEU A 206 -5.81 -17.89 -2.09
CA LEU A 206 -6.72 -16.80 -2.45
C LEU A 206 -7.55 -17.14 -3.71
N GLU A 207 -7.00 -17.93 -4.62
CA GLU A 207 -7.63 -18.35 -5.88
C GLU A 207 -8.99 -19.05 -5.72
N LEU A 208 -9.21 -19.86 -4.66
CA LEU A 208 -10.50 -20.51 -4.36
C LEU A 208 -11.64 -19.49 -4.19
N ALA A 209 -11.33 -18.32 -3.61
CA ALA A 209 -12.35 -17.30 -3.32
C ALA A 209 -12.86 -16.60 -4.60
N ILE A 210 -12.09 -16.68 -5.70
CA ILE A 210 -12.29 -15.92 -6.94
C ILE A 210 -12.49 -16.79 -8.19
N ALA A 211 -12.52 -18.13 -8.05
CA ALA A 211 -12.61 -19.11 -9.14
C ALA A 211 -11.53 -18.91 -10.22
N ALA A 212 -10.27 -18.87 -9.80
CA ALA A 212 -9.11 -18.60 -10.67
C ALA A 212 -8.01 -19.67 -10.58
N GLU A 213 -8.30 -20.83 -10.00
CA GLU A 213 -7.38 -21.96 -9.83
C GLU A 213 -6.79 -22.41 -11.18
N GLU A 214 -7.64 -22.55 -12.18
CA GLU A 214 -7.28 -22.94 -13.56
C GLU A 214 -6.69 -21.78 -14.40
N ASN A 215 -6.54 -20.57 -13.85
CA ASN A 215 -6.01 -19.44 -14.61
C ASN A 215 -4.48 -19.59 -14.79
N PRO A 216 -3.95 -19.58 -16.03
CA PRO A 216 -2.53 -19.76 -16.28
C PRO A 216 -1.73 -18.53 -15.81
N GLY A 217 -0.57 -18.79 -15.22
CA GLY A 217 0.35 -17.79 -14.67
C GLY A 217 0.98 -18.25 -13.35
N LEU A 218 2.07 -17.62 -12.96
CA LEU A 218 2.89 -18.02 -11.81
C LEU A 218 2.13 -17.97 -10.48
N ARG A 219 2.42 -18.95 -9.62
CA ARG A 219 2.06 -19.02 -8.20
C ARG A 219 3.32 -18.89 -7.34
N TRP A 220 3.15 -18.72 -6.03
CA TRP A 220 4.29 -18.57 -5.10
C TRP A 220 5.37 -19.67 -5.23
N PRO A 221 5.03 -20.97 -5.34
CA PRO A 221 6.05 -22.03 -5.48
C PRO A 221 6.88 -21.92 -6.78
N ASP A 222 6.33 -21.41 -7.87
CA ASP A 222 7.05 -21.26 -9.14
C ASP A 222 8.17 -20.21 -9.05
N LEU A 223 8.05 -19.28 -8.09
CA LEU A 223 9.04 -18.25 -7.78
C LEU A 223 10.11 -18.74 -6.79
N ALA A 224 9.96 -19.91 -6.16
CA ALA A 224 10.86 -20.38 -5.11
C ALA A 224 12.32 -20.62 -5.59
N GLU A 225 12.52 -20.89 -6.89
CA GLU A 225 13.87 -21.02 -7.49
C GLU A 225 14.43 -19.71 -8.08
N ALA A 226 13.66 -18.60 -8.05
CA ALA A 226 14.10 -17.32 -8.59
C ALA A 226 15.32 -16.76 -7.85
N ARG A 227 16.28 -16.19 -8.59
CA ARG A 227 17.55 -15.66 -8.07
C ARG A 227 17.87 -14.30 -8.69
N GLY A 228 18.37 -13.39 -7.87
CA GLY A 228 18.66 -12.01 -8.27
C GLY A 228 17.42 -11.12 -8.22
N SER A 229 17.51 -9.96 -8.87
CA SER A 229 16.39 -9.02 -9.03
C SER A 229 15.34 -9.59 -9.99
N ILE A 230 14.06 -9.55 -9.59
CA ILE A 230 12.94 -9.83 -10.48
C ILE A 230 12.67 -8.58 -11.35
N ASP A 231 12.43 -8.79 -12.64
CA ASP A 231 12.05 -7.72 -13.56
C ASP A 231 10.55 -7.38 -13.41
N PRO A 232 10.16 -6.10 -13.27
CA PRO A 232 8.76 -5.71 -13.07
C PRO A 232 7.82 -6.08 -14.21
N ALA A 233 8.28 -5.97 -15.47
CA ALA A 233 7.45 -6.25 -16.65
C ALA A 233 7.30 -7.75 -16.86
N GLN A 234 8.40 -8.51 -16.73
CA GLN A 234 8.36 -9.97 -16.78
C GLN A 234 7.46 -10.53 -15.67
N LEU A 235 7.49 -9.94 -14.46
CA LEU A 235 6.57 -10.32 -13.39
C LEU A 235 5.11 -10.05 -13.80
N SER A 236 4.79 -8.86 -14.29
CA SER A 236 3.40 -8.53 -14.66
C SER A 236 2.85 -9.37 -15.81
N ASP A 237 3.68 -9.70 -16.81
CA ASP A 237 3.31 -10.52 -17.96
C ASP A 237 3.14 -12.01 -17.60
N SER A 238 3.74 -12.46 -16.50
CA SER A 238 3.75 -13.87 -16.07
C SER A 238 2.69 -14.22 -15.03
N LEU A 239 2.00 -13.22 -14.45
CA LEU A 239 1.02 -13.42 -13.37
C LEU A 239 -0.41 -13.65 -13.92
N PRO A 240 -1.20 -14.55 -13.29
CA PRO A 240 -2.58 -14.79 -13.69
C PRO A 240 -3.45 -13.56 -13.40
N ILE A 241 -4.49 -13.35 -14.22
CA ILE A 241 -5.43 -12.24 -14.10
C ILE A 241 -6.82 -12.76 -13.72
N ALA A 242 -7.48 -12.11 -12.77
CA ALA A 242 -8.85 -12.38 -12.36
C ALA A 242 -9.53 -11.10 -11.86
N GLY A 243 -10.85 -10.96 -12.06
CA GLY A 243 -11.61 -9.81 -11.56
C GLY A 243 -11.26 -8.42 -12.14
N GLY A 244 -10.24 -8.33 -13.00
CA GLY A 244 -9.66 -7.10 -13.53
C GLY A 244 -8.23 -6.80 -13.07
N PHE A 245 -7.68 -7.58 -12.13
CA PHE A 245 -6.35 -7.41 -11.54
C PHE A 245 -5.47 -8.65 -11.76
N SER A 246 -4.15 -8.46 -11.74
CA SER A 246 -3.22 -9.61 -11.60
C SER A 246 -3.27 -10.12 -10.16
N PHE A 247 -2.99 -11.40 -9.93
CA PHE A 247 -2.86 -11.94 -8.58
C PHE A 247 -1.68 -12.91 -8.46
N LEU A 248 -1.13 -13.02 -7.24
CA LEU A 248 -0.13 -14.01 -6.87
C LEU A 248 -0.66 -14.80 -5.68
N SER A 249 -1.08 -16.04 -5.91
CA SER A 249 -1.70 -16.92 -4.89
C SER A 249 -0.73 -17.99 -4.40
N TRP A 250 -0.92 -18.46 -3.15
CA TRP A 250 -0.53 -19.83 -2.82
C TRP A 250 -1.52 -20.78 -3.50
N PRO A 251 -1.06 -21.91 -4.08
CA PRO A 251 -1.94 -22.81 -4.80
C PRO A 251 -2.85 -23.57 -3.83
N ALA A 252 -4.10 -23.81 -4.23
CA ALA A 252 -5.12 -24.54 -3.47
C ALA A 252 -4.90 -26.07 -3.46
N SER A 253 -3.65 -26.50 -3.28
CA SER A 253 -3.24 -27.91 -3.32
C SER A 253 -3.42 -28.61 -1.97
N ARG A 254 -3.36 -29.95 -2.01
CA ARG A 254 -3.20 -30.80 -0.83
C ARG A 254 -1.74 -31.01 -0.45
N ASP A 255 -0.84 -30.82 -1.39
CA ASP A 255 0.60 -30.96 -1.19
C ASP A 255 1.15 -29.72 -0.51
N GLN A 256 2.12 -29.90 0.40
CA GLN A 256 2.73 -28.77 1.08
C GLN A 256 3.51 -27.91 0.08
N PRO A 257 3.23 -26.59 -0.03
CA PRO A 257 3.94 -25.71 -0.95
C PRO A 257 5.45 -25.69 -0.68
N ALA A 258 6.24 -25.54 -1.74
CA ALA A 258 7.67 -25.31 -1.60
C ALA A 258 7.92 -24.01 -0.79
N PRO A 259 8.82 -24.01 0.21
CA PRO A 259 9.08 -22.83 1.02
C PRO A 259 9.76 -21.74 0.20
N VAL A 260 9.07 -20.62 -0.03
CA VAL A 260 9.63 -19.42 -0.64
C VAL A 260 10.55 -18.72 0.36
N ALA A 261 11.76 -18.36 -0.06
CA ALA A 261 12.71 -17.66 0.79
C ALA A 261 12.31 -16.18 0.96
N ALA A 262 12.54 -15.60 2.14
CA ALA A 262 12.19 -14.20 2.42
C ALA A 262 12.82 -13.20 1.44
N ALA A 263 14.03 -13.47 0.94
CA ALA A 263 14.67 -12.67 -0.11
C ALA A 263 13.89 -12.70 -1.45
N THR A 264 13.24 -13.81 -1.78
CA THR A 264 12.33 -13.91 -2.93
C THR A 264 11.07 -13.08 -2.69
N THR A 265 10.47 -13.16 -1.49
CA THR A 265 9.31 -12.34 -1.12
C THR A 265 9.59 -10.84 -1.29
N VAL A 266 10.71 -10.35 -0.75
CA VAL A 266 11.15 -8.95 -0.91
C VAL A 266 11.37 -8.60 -2.38
N GLY A 267 12.04 -9.47 -3.15
CA GLY A 267 12.26 -9.26 -4.59
C GLY A 267 10.97 -9.22 -5.41
N VAL A 268 9.93 -9.96 -5.00
CA VAL A 268 8.59 -9.93 -5.62
C VAL A 268 7.88 -8.62 -5.28
N LEU A 269 7.93 -8.16 -4.03
CA LEU A 269 7.27 -6.91 -3.61
C LEU A 269 7.93 -5.68 -4.24
N ASP A 270 9.26 -5.65 -4.32
CA ASP A 270 10.03 -4.61 -5.03
C ASP A 270 9.70 -4.58 -6.54
N ALA A 271 9.68 -5.74 -7.20
CA ALA A 271 9.27 -5.82 -8.61
C ALA A 271 7.79 -5.42 -8.81
N ALA A 272 6.90 -5.80 -7.89
CA ALA A 272 5.48 -5.42 -7.92
C ALA A 272 5.28 -3.92 -7.74
N ARG A 273 5.99 -3.30 -6.78
CA ARG A 273 5.98 -1.85 -6.52
C ARG A 273 6.43 -1.04 -7.75
N ARG A 274 7.31 -1.61 -8.58
CA ARG A 274 7.77 -1.02 -9.84
C ARG A 274 6.88 -1.37 -11.05
N GLY A 275 6.11 -2.46 -10.99
CA GLY A 275 5.27 -2.95 -12.08
C GLY A 275 3.83 -2.43 -12.05
N TYR A 276 3.26 -2.21 -10.87
CA TYR A 276 1.85 -1.88 -10.63
C TYR A 276 1.67 -0.48 -10.03
N GLU A 277 0.44 0.03 -10.03
CA GLU A 277 0.06 1.29 -9.37
C GLU A 277 -0.48 1.07 -7.95
N LEU A 278 -1.06 -0.11 -7.69
CA LEU A 278 -1.50 -0.55 -6.37
C LEU A 278 -1.19 -2.04 -6.18
N VAL A 279 -0.47 -2.38 -5.12
CA VAL A 279 -0.21 -3.75 -4.66
C VAL A 279 -0.99 -3.97 -3.38
N VAL A 280 -2.06 -4.77 -3.42
CA VAL A 280 -2.82 -5.15 -2.23
C VAL A 280 -2.29 -6.47 -1.70
N VAL A 281 -1.91 -6.54 -0.42
CA VAL A 281 -1.39 -7.77 0.21
C VAL A 281 -2.36 -8.26 1.26
N ASP A 282 -2.90 -9.48 1.12
CA ASP A 282 -3.70 -10.13 2.17
C ASP A 282 -2.76 -10.84 3.16
N ILE A 283 -2.34 -10.12 4.20
CA ILE A 283 -1.28 -10.55 5.11
C ILE A 283 -1.84 -11.56 6.12
N GLY A 284 -1.29 -12.78 6.06
CA GLY A 284 -1.62 -13.88 6.96
C GLY A 284 -1.47 -13.50 8.44
N ARG A 285 -2.42 -13.92 9.27
CA ARG A 285 -2.52 -13.43 10.66
C ARG A 285 -1.67 -14.23 11.68
N ARG A 286 -0.54 -14.75 11.23
CA ARG A 286 0.53 -15.34 12.05
C ARG A 286 1.75 -14.42 12.07
N THR A 287 2.68 -14.64 12.98
CA THR A 287 3.87 -13.78 13.15
C THR A 287 4.77 -13.82 11.91
N GLU A 288 4.97 -14.99 11.29
CA GLU A 288 5.93 -15.16 10.18
C GLU A 288 5.45 -14.43 8.89
N PRO A 289 4.19 -14.58 8.44
CA PRO A 289 3.63 -13.76 7.36
C PRO A 289 3.61 -12.26 7.69
N LEU A 290 3.25 -11.88 8.92
CA LEU A 290 3.19 -10.46 9.29
C LEU A 290 4.60 -9.83 9.20
N GLN A 291 5.62 -10.51 9.71
CA GLN A 291 7.02 -10.09 9.59
C GLN A 291 7.56 -10.14 8.15
N ALA A 292 6.99 -10.99 7.27
CA ALA A 292 7.42 -11.12 5.88
C ALA A 292 6.79 -10.13 4.90
N PHE A 293 5.73 -9.40 5.29
CA PHE A 293 4.99 -8.50 4.40
C PHE A 293 4.70 -7.10 4.99
N ALA A 294 4.61 -6.94 6.31
CA ALA A 294 4.16 -5.67 6.89
C ALA A 294 5.18 -4.52 6.73
N TRP A 295 6.48 -4.82 6.76
CA TRP A 295 7.55 -3.82 6.66
C TRP A 295 7.67 -3.20 5.25
N ASP A 296 7.23 -3.92 4.22
CA ASP A 296 7.24 -3.45 2.83
C ASP A 296 5.94 -2.72 2.43
N CYS A 297 4.99 -2.57 3.36
CA CYS A 297 3.73 -1.86 3.14
C CYS A 297 3.83 -0.36 3.48
N ASP A 298 3.24 0.51 2.66
CA ASP A 298 3.11 1.94 2.93
C ASP A 298 1.95 2.25 3.91
N ARG A 299 0.92 1.39 3.87
CA ARG A 299 -0.28 1.45 4.73
C ARG A 299 -0.76 0.04 5.10
N ILE A 300 -1.33 -0.12 6.30
CA ILE A 300 -2.01 -1.38 6.69
C ILE A 300 -3.46 -1.16 7.16
N LEU A 301 -4.38 -1.89 6.54
CA LEU A 301 -5.80 -1.90 6.87
C LEU A 301 -6.16 -3.11 7.74
N LEU A 302 -6.46 -2.85 9.01
CA LEU A 302 -6.81 -3.86 10.00
C LEU A 302 -8.33 -4.09 10.03
N VAL A 303 -8.77 -5.22 9.48
CA VAL A 303 -10.19 -5.62 9.45
C VAL A 303 -10.62 -6.15 10.81
N VAL A 304 -11.56 -5.46 11.47
CA VAL A 304 -12.04 -5.82 12.82
C VAL A 304 -13.56 -5.94 12.84
N PRO A 305 -14.13 -7.11 13.13
CA PRO A 305 -15.56 -7.26 13.41
C PRO A 305 -16.01 -6.41 14.60
N ALA A 306 -17.24 -5.90 14.56
CA ALA A 306 -17.87 -5.12 15.64
C ALA A 306 -18.17 -5.97 16.90
N GLN A 307 -17.12 -6.45 17.57
CA GLN A 307 -17.15 -7.44 18.65
C GLN A 307 -15.97 -7.21 19.61
N LEU A 308 -16.24 -7.16 20.93
CA LEU A 308 -15.21 -6.90 21.95
C LEU A 308 -14.01 -7.87 21.90
N LYS A 309 -14.26 -9.17 21.66
CA LYS A 309 -13.18 -10.17 21.51
C LYS A 309 -12.29 -9.92 20.30
N ALA A 310 -12.82 -9.33 19.23
CA ALA A 310 -12.03 -8.97 18.05
C ALA A 310 -11.17 -7.72 18.31
N ALA A 311 -11.70 -6.73 19.05
CA ALA A 311 -10.93 -5.56 19.47
C ALA A 311 -9.74 -5.93 20.37
N VAL A 312 -9.95 -6.79 21.37
CA VAL A 312 -8.88 -7.28 22.26
C VAL A 312 -7.83 -8.11 21.50
N ALA A 313 -8.23 -8.83 20.44
CA ALA A 313 -7.29 -9.53 19.56
C ALA A 313 -6.52 -8.59 18.63
N ALA A 314 -7.17 -7.53 18.14
CA ALA A 314 -6.58 -6.48 17.30
C ALA A 314 -5.47 -5.71 18.04
N VAL A 315 -5.73 -5.26 19.27
CA VAL A 315 -4.74 -4.54 20.10
C VAL A 315 -3.43 -5.33 20.28
N ARG A 316 -3.53 -6.66 20.40
CA ARG A 316 -2.37 -7.54 20.51
C ARG A 316 -1.61 -7.64 19.19
N LEU A 317 -2.31 -7.81 18.07
CA LEU A 317 -1.69 -7.87 16.75
C LEU A 317 -0.96 -6.57 16.38
N LEU A 318 -1.46 -5.41 16.84
CA LEU A 318 -0.82 -4.12 16.65
C LEU A 318 0.51 -3.95 17.40
N GLN A 319 0.86 -4.82 18.35
CA GLN A 319 2.20 -4.80 18.96
C GLN A 319 3.26 -5.45 18.05
N GLU A 320 2.82 -6.19 17.02
CA GLU A 320 3.65 -6.86 16.02
C GLU A 320 3.71 -6.05 14.70
N PHE A 321 3.12 -4.86 14.66
CA PHE A 321 3.13 -3.99 13.47
C PHE A 321 4.41 -3.14 13.43
N PRO A 322 4.97 -2.87 12.23
CA PRO A 322 6.01 -1.86 12.04
C PRO A 322 5.44 -0.43 12.26
N PRO A 323 6.28 0.63 12.28
CA PRO A 323 5.83 2.02 12.44
C PRO A 323 5.08 2.62 11.21
N VAL A 324 4.33 1.78 10.49
CA VAL A 324 3.53 2.11 9.31
C VAL A 324 2.21 2.82 9.68
N GLU A 325 1.65 3.57 8.73
CA GLU A 325 0.32 4.14 8.88
C GLU A 325 -0.75 3.03 8.85
N ALA A 326 -1.49 2.87 9.95
CA ALA A 326 -2.50 1.82 10.11
C ALA A 326 -3.90 2.38 10.40
N ALA A 327 -4.93 1.77 9.81
CA ALA A 327 -6.34 2.17 10.00
C ALA A 327 -7.29 0.98 10.07
N LEU A 328 -8.46 1.16 10.71
CA LEU A 328 -9.45 0.11 10.94
C LEU A 328 -10.48 0.02 9.81
N LEU A 329 -10.76 -1.22 9.39
CA LEU A 329 -11.91 -1.57 8.57
C LEU A 329 -12.93 -2.33 9.41
N VAL A 330 -13.99 -1.65 9.85
CA VAL A 330 -14.97 -2.20 10.79
C VAL A 330 -15.98 -3.09 10.07
N ARG A 331 -15.96 -4.41 10.30
CA ARG A 331 -16.98 -5.32 9.74
C ARG A 331 -18.21 -5.40 10.64
N GLY A 332 -19.35 -4.92 10.16
CA GLY A 332 -20.63 -5.07 10.86
C GLY A 332 -21.74 -4.16 10.35
N LYS A 333 -22.97 -4.42 10.80
CA LYS A 333 -24.17 -3.62 10.50
C LYS A 333 -24.10 -2.21 11.10
N PRO A 334 -24.71 -1.19 10.47
CA PRO A 334 -25.01 0.08 11.12
C PRO A 334 -25.83 -0.15 12.40
N GLY A 335 -25.56 0.64 13.45
CA GLY A 335 -26.24 0.47 14.75
C GLY A 335 -25.78 -0.75 15.57
N ALA A 336 -24.64 -1.36 15.25
CA ALA A 336 -24.01 -2.34 16.15
C ALA A 336 -23.60 -1.69 17.48
N ALA A 337 -23.80 -2.39 18.61
CA ALA A 337 -23.54 -1.86 19.95
C ALA A 337 -22.06 -1.57 20.27
N LEU A 338 -21.14 -2.13 19.48
CA LEU A 338 -19.75 -1.68 19.42
C LEU A 338 -19.58 -0.96 18.08
N ASP A 339 -19.57 0.37 18.11
CA ASP A 339 -19.51 1.21 16.91
C ASP A 339 -18.06 1.53 16.50
N GLY A 340 -17.92 2.38 15.46
CA GLY A 340 -16.61 2.77 14.95
C GLY A 340 -15.80 3.60 15.94
N SER A 341 -16.45 4.52 16.66
CA SER A 341 -15.83 5.37 17.69
C SER A 341 -15.28 4.52 18.83
N LEU A 342 -16.08 3.60 19.39
CA LEU A 342 -15.65 2.71 20.47
C LEU A 342 -14.53 1.75 20.04
N LEU A 343 -14.52 1.30 18.78
CA LEU A 343 -13.40 0.52 18.22
C LEU A 343 -12.14 1.37 18.03
N SER A 344 -12.29 2.61 17.55
CA SER A 344 -11.17 3.53 17.34
C SER A 344 -10.48 3.87 18.66
N GLU A 345 -11.24 4.20 19.70
CA GLU A 345 -10.76 4.46 21.05
C GLU A 345 -10.09 3.22 21.67
N ALA A 346 -10.77 2.06 21.62
CA ALA A 346 -10.27 0.83 22.27
C ALA A 346 -9.07 0.18 21.56
N ILE A 347 -8.81 0.51 20.28
CA ILE A 347 -7.71 -0.06 19.48
C ILE A 347 -6.60 0.97 19.23
N GLY A 348 -6.89 2.28 19.34
CA GLY A 348 -5.92 3.36 19.17
C GLY A 348 -5.65 3.78 17.72
N LEU A 349 -6.48 3.32 16.76
CA LEU A 349 -6.35 3.60 15.32
C LEU A 349 -7.62 4.27 14.76
N PRO A 350 -7.50 5.13 13.73
CA PRO A 350 -8.66 5.73 13.06
C PRO A 350 -9.49 4.67 12.33
N VAL A 351 -10.81 4.86 12.22
CA VAL A 351 -11.68 4.03 11.37
C VAL A 351 -11.74 4.62 9.97
N GLN A 352 -11.19 3.90 8.99
CA GLN A 352 -11.23 4.31 7.58
C GLN A 352 -12.55 3.92 6.90
N GLY A 353 -13.05 2.71 7.17
CA GLY A 353 -14.15 2.16 6.38
C GLY A 353 -14.95 1.09 7.11
N ARG A 354 -16.07 0.71 6.49
CA ARG A 354 -16.99 -0.31 7.02
C ARG A 354 -17.17 -1.45 6.02
N VAL A 355 -16.62 -2.62 6.32
CA VAL A 355 -16.83 -3.83 5.50
C VAL A 355 -18.30 -4.28 5.66
N PRO A 356 -19.09 -4.41 4.57
CA PRO A 356 -20.51 -4.71 4.67
C PRO A 356 -20.75 -6.17 5.09
N GLU A 357 -21.50 -6.37 6.18
CA GLU A 357 -21.89 -7.71 6.65
C GLU A 357 -23.00 -8.29 5.76
N LEU A 358 -22.62 -9.06 4.73
CA LEU A 358 -23.54 -9.70 3.79
C LEU A 358 -23.65 -11.21 4.06
N ARG A 359 -24.86 -11.70 4.38
CA ARG A 359 -25.13 -13.13 4.68
C ARG A 359 -24.69 -14.13 3.61
N ILE A 360 -24.52 -13.66 2.37
CA ILE A 360 -24.13 -14.49 1.21
C ILE A 360 -22.61 -14.63 1.03
N VAL A 361 -21.78 -13.86 1.75
CA VAL A 361 -20.32 -13.84 1.54
C VAL A 361 -19.68 -15.21 1.70
N ALA A 362 -19.93 -15.91 2.82
CA ALA A 362 -19.36 -17.23 3.04
C ALA A 362 -19.71 -18.19 1.89
N ALA A 363 -21.01 -18.35 1.58
CA ALA A 363 -21.46 -19.20 0.48
C ALA A 363 -20.97 -18.74 -0.92
N ALA A 364 -20.59 -17.47 -1.11
CA ALA A 364 -19.96 -16.99 -2.33
C ALA A 364 -18.47 -17.35 -2.39
N THR A 365 -17.72 -17.20 -1.29
CA THR A 365 -16.33 -17.63 -1.17
C THR A 365 -16.18 -19.14 -1.36
N GLU A 366 -17.02 -19.95 -0.69
CA GLU A 366 -17.09 -21.42 -0.85
C GLU A 366 -17.55 -21.88 -2.26
N SER A 367 -17.69 -20.95 -3.22
CA SER A 367 -18.05 -21.23 -4.61
C SER A 367 -17.39 -20.28 -5.60
N GLY A 368 -16.27 -19.64 -5.23
CA GLY A 368 -15.47 -18.75 -6.09
C GLY A 368 -16.16 -17.47 -6.59
N ARG A 369 -17.37 -17.17 -6.11
CA ARG A 369 -18.20 -16.04 -6.57
C ARG A 369 -18.03 -14.76 -5.74
N LEU A 370 -16.90 -14.60 -5.05
CA LEU A 370 -16.67 -13.41 -4.23
C LEU A 370 -16.65 -12.12 -5.07
N LEU A 371 -16.16 -12.20 -6.31
CA LEU A 371 -16.12 -11.13 -7.31
C LEU A 371 -17.52 -10.68 -7.78
N ASP A 372 -18.55 -11.54 -7.72
CA ASP A 372 -19.92 -11.12 -8.03
C ASP A 372 -20.50 -10.18 -6.96
N LEU A 373 -19.97 -10.24 -5.73
CA LEU A 373 -20.42 -9.40 -4.63
C LEU A 373 -19.84 -7.98 -4.72
N GLY A 374 -18.67 -7.78 -5.33
CA GLY A 374 -18.08 -6.46 -5.61
C GLY A 374 -19.05 -5.50 -6.33
N LYS A 375 -19.87 -6.05 -7.21
CA LYS A 375 -20.89 -5.30 -7.97
C LYS A 375 -22.05 -4.77 -7.11
N ARG A 376 -22.18 -5.16 -5.82
CA ARG A 376 -23.27 -4.71 -4.92
C ARG A 376 -22.98 -3.32 -4.34
N ARG A 377 -24.01 -2.46 -4.25
CA ARG A 377 -23.92 -1.05 -3.78
C ARG A 377 -23.12 -0.88 -2.48
N GLY A 378 -23.35 -1.74 -1.48
CA GLY A 378 -22.65 -1.68 -0.19
C GLY A 378 -21.16 -2.01 -0.28
N VAL A 379 -20.77 -2.91 -1.19
CA VAL A 379 -19.36 -3.27 -1.42
C VAL A 379 -18.65 -2.16 -2.21
N ARG A 380 -19.28 -1.65 -3.28
CA ARG A 380 -18.74 -0.49 -4.02
C ARG A 380 -18.55 0.74 -3.13
N HIS A 381 -19.49 1.02 -2.22
CA HIS A 381 -19.37 2.14 -1.29
C HIS A 381 -18.24 1.94 -0.27
N PHE A 382 -18.09 0.72 0.27
CA PHE A 382 -16.95 0.35 1.10
C PHE A 382 -15.62 0.55 0.37
N ALA A 383 -15.49 -0.01 -0.84
CA ALA A 383 -14.24 0.04 -1.58
C ALA A 383 -13.91 1.48 -2.01
N ALA A 384 -14.89 2.26 -2.48
CA ALA A 384 -14.73 3.70 -2.71
C ALA A 384 -14.22 4.42 -1.45
N SER A 385 -14.85 4.21 -0.28
CA SER A 385 -14.36 4.84 0.97
C SER A 385 -12.96 4.40 1.43
N VAL A 386 -12.37 3.36 0.82
CA VAL A 386 -10.94 3.06 0.98
C VAL A 386 -10.12 3.80 -0.07
N LEU A 387 -10.48 3.68 -1.36
CA LEU A 387 -9.75 4.27 -2.47
C LEU A 387 -9.75 5.81 -2.45
N ASP A 388 -10.80 6.44 -1.93
CA ASP A 388 -10.91 7.89 -1.75
C ASP A 388 -9.84 8.43 -0.77
N LEU A 389 -9.33 7.63 0.17
CA LEU A 389 -8.15 7.96 1.02
C LEU A 389 -6.85 7.73 0.26
N LEU A 390 -6.76 6.65 -0.53
CA LEU A 390 -5.55 6.36 -1.28
C LEU A 390 -5.30 7.40 -2.38
N GLY A 391 -6.34 8.13 -2.82
CA GLY A 391 -6.27 9.13 -3.90
C GLY A 391 -5.25 10.26 -3.70
N ASP A 392 -4.86 10.58 -2.46
CA ASP A 392 -3.80 11.56 -2.17
C ASP A 392 -2.37 10.95 -2.26
N ASP A 393 -2.22 9.63 -2.16
CA ASP A 393 -0.93 8.90 -2.24
C ASP A 393 -0.78 8.08 -3.54
N MET A 394 -1.83 7.89 -4.33
CA MET A 394 -1.82 7.12 -5.59
C MET A 394 -1.17 7.94 -6.72
N PRO A 395 -0.20 7.40 -7.48
CA PRO A 395 0.37 8.11 -8.63
C PRO A 395 -0.71 8.33 -9.71
N VAL A 396 -0.96 9.60 -10.05
CA VAL A 396 -1.97 9.98 -11.04
C VAL A 396 -1.48 9.63 -12.45
N GLY A 397 -1.84 8.44 -12.92
CA GLY A 397 -1.60 7.99 -14.29
C GLY A 397 -2.23 8.93 -15.31
N GLY A 398 -1.41 9.68 -16.04
CA GLY A 398 -1.85 10.41 -17.23
C GLY A 398 -2.33 9.44 -18.32
N PRO A 399 -3.31 9.82 -19.16
CA PRO A 399 -3.76 8.96 -20.24
C PRO A 399 -2.64 8.68 -21.25
N ALA A 400 -2.57 7.42 -21.70
CA ALA A 400 -1.58 6.92 -22.65
C ALA A 400 -1.87 7.33 -24.11
#